data_AF-A0A3D5V9L5-F1
#
_entry.id   AF-A0A3D5V9L5-F1
#
_cell.length_a   1.000
_cell.length_b   1.000
_cell.length_c   1.000
_cell.angle_alpha   90.00
_cell.angle_beta   90.00
_cell.angle_gamma   90.00
#
_symmetry.space_group_name_H-M   'P 1'
#
loop_
_entity.id
_entity.type
_entity.pdbx_description
1 polymer ?
#
loop_
_entity_poly.entity_id
_entity_poly.type
_entity_poly.pdbx_seq_one_letter_code
_entity_poly.pdbx_strand_id
1 'polypeptide(L)'
;MTLVQRMQQLDRRYIYIVIAVAIIIPLLIPFNTKTYVTEPTANIYKKIDSFAGREDKAILMSFNHDASTMPELFPMEVSILRHCFERDVKVFTLCFMPQAAPLVDYAINTAKEGYDVTSGVDYLNFGYRPFALQLPIILGMGEDISNALETDSEGRKIENMEIMENIRNYDDMNLVIDFSGSASIQTWIIYARAKFGANIAAGITAVMVADNYPYLQTGQLVGMLRGLKGAAEYEKLVDIFAAYEDEDYPNGRPYSQEILKEINVPITADKIIYEVTNEDGSVDKISTNAEMKYEYKKARIGMNAQSVAHVMIIVFIIVGNIGYFLTRKNKKLG
;
A
#
# COMPACT_ATOMS: atom_id res chain seq x y z
N MET A 1 31.86 19.06 38.25
CA MET A 1 31.14 17.89 37.70
C MET A 1 31.25 17.92 36.19
N THR A 2 31.84 16.89 35.60
CA THR A 2 31.85 16.75 34.14
C THR A 2 30.43 16.48 33.65
N LEU A 3 30.08 16.94 32.43
CA LEU A 3 28.76 16.77 31.81
C LEU A 3 28.24 15.31 31.91
N VAL A 4 29.19 14.38 31.84
CA VAL A 4 29.03 12.93 31.95
C VAL A 4 28.51 12.48 33.32
N GLN A 5 29.02 13.04 34.42
CA GLN A 5 28.55 12.69 35.77
C GLN A 5 27.10 13.15 35.99
N ARG A 6 26.70 14.27 35.38
CA ARG A 6 25.30 14.75 35.40
C ARG A 6 24.37 13.85 34.58
N MET A 7 24.85 13.28 33.47
CA MET A 7 24.06 12.33 32.67
C MET A 7 23.90 10.96 33.34
N GLN A 8 24.89 10.49 34.10
CA GLN A 8 24.79 9.21 34.83
C GLN A 8 23.97 9.31 36.12
N GLN A 9 23.85 10.50 36.71
CA GLN A 9 22.96 10.80 37.85
C GLN A 9 21.54 11.20 37.42
N LEU A 10 21.25 11.15 36.12
CA LEU A 10 20.00 11.63 35.56
C LEU A 10 18.88 10.63 35.90
N ASP A 11 17.90 11.08 36.66
CA ASP A 11 16.79 10.25 37.12
C ASP A 11 16.06 9.66 35.90
N ARG A 12 15.79 8.34 35.95
CA ARG A 12 15.05 7.57 34.94
C ARG A 12 13.74 8.23 34.51
N ARG A 13 13.11 9.05 35.37
CA ARG A 13 11.91 9.83 35.05
C ARG A 13 12.11 10.76 33.85
N TYR A 14 13.26 11.40 33.72
CA TYR A 14 13.54 12.27 32.57
C TYR A 14 13.76 11.48 31.29
N ILE A 15 14.31 10.26 31.39
CA ILE A 15 14.39 9.33 30.25
C ILE A 15 12.98 8.98 29.77
N TYR A 16 12.05 8.66 30.69
CA TYR A 16 10.66 8.39 30.32
C TYR A 16 9.93 9.61 29.74
N ILE A 17 10.17 10.82 30.25
CA ILE A 17 9.62 12.05 29.68
C ILE A 17 10.15 12.24 28.25
N VAL A 18 11.45 12.05 28.03
CA VAL A 18 12.06 12.19 26.71
C VAL A 18 11.53 11.14 25.73
N ILE A 19 11.33 9.89 26.15
CA ILE A 19 10.68 8.85 25.35
C ILE A 19 9.21 9.20 25.08
N ALA A 20 8.47 9.68 26.08
CA ALA A 20 7.08 10.08 25.92
C ALA A 20 6.96 11.24 24.92
N VAL A 21 7.80 12.27 25.04
CA VAL A 21 7.87 13.40 24.12
C VAL A 21 8.27 12.92 22.71
N ALA A 22 9.19 11.96 22.60
CA ALA A 22 9.59 11.35 21.32
C ALA A 22 8.45 10.61 20.62
N ILE A 23 7.48 10.08 21.36
CA ILE A 23 6.30 9.41 20.82
C ILE A 23 5.17 10.43 20.56
N ILE A 24 4.98 11.38 21.47
CA ILE A 24 3.87 12.36 21.42
C ILE A 24 4.09 13.44 20.35
N ILE A 25 5.32 13.97 20.19
CA ILE A 25 5.62 14.98 19.16
C ILE A 25 5.23 14.50 17.74
N PRO A 26 5.64 13.30 17.28
CA PRO A 26 5.16 12.72 16.02
C PRO A 26 3.65 12.73 15.83
N LEU A 27 2.90 12.47 16.91
CA LEU A 27 1.44 12.36 16.88
C LEU A 27 0.77 13.74 16.84
N LEU A 28 1.40 14.78 17.39
CA LEU A 28 0.84 16.13 17.44
C LEU A 28 1.28 17.02 16.28
N ILE A 29 2.47 16.81 15.72
CA ILE A 29 3.04 17.65 14.66
C ILE A 29 3.27 16.79 13.40
N PRO A 30 2.29 16.76 12.48
CA PRO A 30 2.43 16.01 11.24
C PRO A 30 3.53 16.64 10.36
N PHE A 31 4.60 15.88 10.15
CA PHE A 31 5.70 16.20 9.24
C PHE A 31 5.36 15.80 7.79
N ASN A 32 4.91 16.78 7.00
CA ASN A 32 4.67 16.60 5.56
C ASN A 32 5.98 16.52 4.78
N THR A 33 6.56 15.33 4.74
CA THR A 33 7.67 15.05 3.82
C THR A 33 7.15 14.83 2.42
N LYS A 34 7.88 15.37 1.43
CA LYS A 34 7.65 15.02 0.03
C LYS A 34 7.88 13.52 -0.15
N THR A 35 6.80 12.78 -0.37
CA THR A 35 6.86 11.37 -0.72
C THR A 35 6.98 11.26 -2.23
N TYR A 36 8.08 10.67 -2.69
CA TYR A 36 8.28 10.32 -4.09
C TYR A 36 7.75 8.92 -4.32
N VAL A 37 6.89 8.78 -5.32
CA VAL A 37 6.38 7.47 -5.73
C VAL A 37 7.50 6.71 -6.42
N THR A 38 7.76 5.49 -5.97
CA THR A 38 8.78 4.64 -6.57
C THR A 38 8.24 3.88 -7.77
N GLU A 39 9.11 3.59 -8.73
CA GLU A 39 8.76 2.90 -9.97
C GLU A 39 8.01 1.57 -9.74
N PRO A 40 8.41 0.68 -8.81
CA PRO A 40 7.67 -0.56 -8.57
C PRO A 40 6.23 -0.35 -8.11
N THR A 41 5.95 0.73 -7.37
CA THR A 41 4.59 1.10 -6.93
C THR A 41 3.80 1.74 -8.08
N ALA A 42 4.43 2.64 -8.83
CA ALA A 42 3.82 3.26 -10.02
C ALA A 42 3.46 2.22 -11.09
N ASN A 43 4.25 1.15 -11.25
CA ASN A 43 3.96 0.10 -12.23
C ASN A 43 2.68 -0.67 -11.88
N ILE A 44 2.43 -0.95 -10.60
CA ILE A 44 1.17 -1.57 -10.16
C ILE A 44 0.01 -0.64 -10.47
N TYR A 45 0.13 0.63 -10.11
CA TYR A 45 -0.90 1.63 -10.38
C TYR A 45 -1.24 1.70 -11.87
N LYS A 46 -0.24 1.90 -12.73
CA LYS A 46 -0.42 1.95 -14.18
C LYS A 46 -1.04 0.68 -14.76
N LYS A 47 -0.67 -0.50 -14.24
CA LYS A 47 -1.22 -1.77 -14.71
C LYS A 47 -2.71 -1.87 -14.37
N ILE A 48 -3.11 -1.51 -13.15
CA ILE A 48 -4.52 -1.45 -12.76
C ILE A 48 -5.26 -0.39 -13.59
N ASP A 49 -4.69 0.81 -13.70
CA ASP A 49 -5.29 1.94 -14.43
C ASP A 49 -5.46 1.63 -15.94
N SER A 50 -4.58 0.80 -16.52
CA SER A 50 -4.72 0.32 -17.89
C SER A 50 -5.95 -0.57 -18.13
N PHE A 51 -6.61 -1.02 -17.05
CA PHE A 51 -7.84 -1.79 -17.10
C PHE A 51 -9.10 -0.94 -16.92
N ALA A 52 -8.96 0.38 -16.71
CA ALA A 52 -10.08 1.27 -16.46
C ALA A 52 -11.16 1.19 -17.55
N GLY A 53 -12.41 0.96 -17.15
CA GLY A 53 -13.57 0.83 -18.04
C GLY A 53 -13.55 -0.38 -18.97
N ARG A 54 -12.69 -1.38 -18.72
CA ARG A 54 -12.65 -2.62 -19.50
C ARG A 54 -13.42 -3.72 -18.78
N GLU A 55 -14.31 -4.37 -19.52
CA GLU A 55 -15.09 -5.51 -19.01
C GLU A 55 -14.33 -6.84 -19.15
N ASP A 56 -13.32 -6.90 -20.03
CA ASP A 56 -12.53 -8.11 -20.34
C ASP A 56 -11.24 -8.24 -19.50
N LYS A 57 -11.07 -7.37 -18.50
CA LYS A 57 -9.89 -7.34 -17.64
C LYS A 57 -10.29 -7.17 -16.19
N ALA A 58 -9.63 -7.94 -15.33
CA ALA A 58 -9.82 -7.87 -13.90
C ALA A 58 -8.52 -8.09 -13.14
N ILE A 59 -8.56 -7.79 -11.85
CA ILE A 59 -7.47 -8.07 -10.93
C ILE A 59 -7.91 -9.06 -9.84
N LEU A 60 -6.95 -9.83 -9.33
CA LEU A 60 -7.10 -10.66 -8.15
C LEU A 60 -6.25 -10.11 -7.00
N MET A 61 -6.87 -9.90 -5.86
CA MET A 61 -6.22 -9.58 -4.61
C MET A 61 -6.25 -10.78 -3.67
N SER A 62 -5.08 -11.35 -3.39
CA SER A 62 -4.90 -12.50 -2.51
C SER A 62 -4.45 -12.00 -1.13
N PHE A 63 -5.31 -12.13 -0.13
CA PHE A 63 -5.06 -11.70 1.24
C PHE A 63 -4.43 -12.86 2.03
N ASN A 64 -3.12 -12.77 2.28
CA ASN A 64 -2.33 -13.78 2.99
C ASN A 64 -1.63 -13.17 4.21
N HIS A 65 -2.43 -12.55 5.08
CA HIS A 65 -1.94 -11.90 6.30
C HIS A 65 -2.97 -11.95 7.44
N ASP A 66 -2.54 -11.48 8.60
CA ASP A 66 -3.34 -11.42 9.81
C ASP A 66 -3.18 -10.06 10.51
N ALA A 67 -3.85 -9.89 11.64
CA ALA A 67 -3.85 -8.66 12.41
C ALA A 67 -2.45 -8.14 12.79
N SER A 68 -1.42 -9.00 12.85
CA SER A 68 -0.05 -8.59 13.21
C SER A 68 0.66 -7.80 12.12
N THR A 69 0.29 -8.02 10.85
CA THR A 69 0.90 -7.39 9.67
C THR A 69 -0.08 -6.45 8.94
N MET A 70 -1.34 -6.47 9.34
CA MET A 70 -2.40 -5.54 8.94
C MET A 70 -1.99 -4.05 8.92
N PRO A 71 -1.22 -3.50 9.89
CA PRO A 71 -0.85 -2.08 9.85
C PRO A 71 -0.07 -1.65 8.60
N GLU A 72 0.66 -2.57 7.96
CA GLU A 72 1.37 -2.29 6.71
C GLU A 72 0.55 -2.65 5.47
N LEU A 73 -0.18 -3.77 5.51
CA LEU A 73 -0.81 -4.37 4.34
C LEU A 73 -2.23 -3.84 4.08
N PHE A 74 -3.03 -3.66 5.13
CA PHE A 74 -4.42 -3.23 5.01
C PHE A 74 -4.60 -1.89 4.28
N PRO A 75 -3.75 -0.87 4.51
CA PRO A 75 -3.86 0.36 3.73
C PRO A 75 -3.53 0.18 2.24
N MET A 76 -2.70 -0.80 1.87
CA MET A 76 -2.46 -1.13 0.46
C MET A 76 -3.73 -1.72 -0.18
N GLU A 77 -4.38 -2.63 0.54
CA GLU A 77 -5.57 -3.33 0.05
C GLU A 77 -6.72 -2.36 -0.16
N VAL A 78 -7.00 -1.52 0.84
CA VAL A 78 -8.05 -0.49 0.73
C VAL A 78 -7.76 0.49 -0.41
N SER A 79 -6.51 0.92 -0.58
CA SER A 79 -6.16 1.87 -1.65
C SER A 79 -6.25 1.27 -3.05
N ILE A 80 -5.91 -0.01 -3.22
CA ILE A 80 -6.11 -0.72 -4.49
C ILE A 80 -7.59 -0.95 -4.77
N LEU A 81 -8.38 -1.40 -3.78
CA LEU A 81 -9.82 -1.60 -3.94
C LEU A 81 -10.51 -0.32 -4.39
N ARG A 82 -10.21 0.81 -3.74
CA ARG A 82 -10.80 2.08 -4.14
C ARG A 82 -10.31 2.57 -5.49
N HIS A 83 -9.03 2.37 -5.83
CA HIS A 83 -8.57 2.64 -7.19
C HIS A 83 -9.40 1.89 -8.22
N CYS A 84 -9.73 0.63 -7.95
CA CYS A 84 -10.58 -0.17 -8.82
C CYS A 84 -11.99 0.41 -8.92
N PHE A 85 -12.58 0.86 -7.80
CA PHE A 85 -13.91 1.46 -7.80
C PHE A 85 -13.97 2.82 -8.51
N GLU A 86 -12.97 3.68 -8.31
CA GLU A 86 -12.86 4.99 -8.99
C GLU A 86 -12.74 4.84 -10.52
N ARG A 87 -12.12 3.75 -10.98
CA ARG A 87 -11.75 3.56 -12.39
C ARG A 87 -12.59 2.49 -13.10
N ASP A 88 -13.64 2.01 -12.46
CA ASP A 88 -14.48 0.90 -12.93
C ASP A 88 -13.63 -0.28 -13.42
N VAL A 89 -12.75 -0.77 -12.54
CA VAL A 89 -11.94 -1.97 -12.75
C VAL A 89 -12.52 -3.09 -11.92
N LYS A 90 -12.83 -4.23 -12.56
CA LYS A 90 -13.37 -5.40 -11.86
C LYS A 90 -12.32 -6.01 -10.94
N VAL A 91 -12.68 -6.22 -9.67
CA VAL A 91 -11.76 -6.70 -8.64
C VAL A 91 -12.27 -7.93 -7.91
N PHE A 92 -11.42 -8.95 -7.85
CA PHE A 92 -11.69 -10.21 -7.18
C PHE A 92 -10.82 -10.33 -5.94
N THR A 93 -11.35 -10.91 -4.87
CA THR A 93 -10.60 -11.16 -3.64
C THR A 93 -10.67 -12.61 -3.22
N LEU A 94 -9.60 -13.12 -2.61
CA LEU A 94 -9.61 -14.42 -1.93
C LEU A 94 -8.63 -14.42 -0.77
N CYS A 95 -8.71 -15.44 0.08
CA CYS A 95 -7.68 -15.71 1.08
C CYS A 95 -7.50 -17.21 1.32
N PHE A 96 -6.29 -17.61 1.68
CA PHE A 96 -5.96 -19.00 2.06
C PHE A 96 -5.76 -19.21 3.56
N MET A 97 -5.96 -18.14 4.35
CA MET A 97 -5.87 -18.16 5.80
C MET A 97 -7.24 -17.85 6.40
N PRO A 98 -7.75 -18.65 7.35
CA PRO A 98 -9.06 -18.39 7.94
C PRO A 98 -9.09 -17.06 8.71
N GLN A 99 -7.95 -16.62 9.24
CA GLN A 99 -7.80 -15.33 9.94
C GLN A 99 -7.90 -14.12 8.98
N ALA A 100 -7.61 -14.32 7.70
CA ALA A 100 -7.65 -13.25 6.70
C ALA A 100 -9.08 -12.99 6.19
N ALA A 101 -10.00 -13.96 6.28
CA ALA A 101 -11.38 -13.80 5.81
C ALA A 101 -12.11 -12.55 6.36
N PRO A 102 -12.16 -12.31 7.69
CA PRO A 102 -12.76 -11.08 8.20
C PRO A 102 -12.01 -9.80 7.79
N LEU A 103 -10.71 -9.90 7.46
CA LEU A 103 -9.93 -8.75 6.98
C LEU A 103 -10.29 -8.38 5.54
N VAL A 104 -10.59 -9.37 4.69
CA VAL A 104 -11.09 -9.13 3.32
C VAL A 104 -12.40 -8.35 3.37
N ASP A 105 -13.36 -8.83 4.16
CA ASP A 105 -14.66 -8.16 4.31
C ASP A 105 -14.49 -6.75 4.90
N TYR A 106 -13.59 -6.60 5.88
CA TYR A 106 -13.29 -5.30 6.44
C TYR A 106 -12.67 -4.34 5.41
N ALA A 107 -11.76 -4.81 4.57
CA ALA A 107 -11.13 -4.01 3.52
C ALA A 107 -12.13 -3.59 2.45
N ILE A 108 -12.97 -4.52 1.98
CA ILE A 108 -14.04 -4.23 1.01
C ILE A 108 -15.01 -3.21 1.58
N ASN A 109 -15.55 -3.43 2.79
CA ASN A 109 -16.52 -2.50 3.38
C ASN A 109 -15.92 -1.10 3.61
N THR A 110 -14.65 -1.02 4.04
CA THR A 110 -13.93 0.25 4.18
C THR A 110 -13.70 0.94 2.83
N ALA A 111 -13.41 0.16 1.78
CA ALA A 111 -13.18 0.67 0.44
C ALA A 111 -14.47 1.18 -0.20
N LYS A 112 -15.59 0.49 0.02
CA LYS A 112 -16.91 0.82 -0.56
C LYS A 112 -17.54 2.09 0.00
N GLU A 113 -17.10 2.60 1.14
CA GLU A 113 -17.60 3.86 1.70
C GLU A 113 -17.45 4.99 0.66
N GLY A 114 -18.58 5.53 0.19
CA GLY A 114 -18.62 6.59 -0.82
C GLY A 114 -18.78 6.13 -2.27
N TYR A 115 -18.86 4.82 -2.53
CA TYR A 115 -19.02 4.26 -3.87
C TYR A 115 -20.32 3.44 -4.00
N ASP A 116 -20.99 3.58 -5.14
CA ASP A 116 -22.12 2.75 -5.51
C ASP A 116 -21.63 1.52 -6.30
N VAL A 117 -21.13 0.52 -5.56
CA VAL A 117 -20.58 -0.72 -6.17
C VAL A 117 -21.25 -1.97 -5.62
N THR A 118 -21.51 -2.92 -6.53
CA THR A 118 -22.33 -4.11 -6.29
C THR A 118 -21.51 -5.40 -6.35
N SER A 119 -21.75 -6.28 -5.37
CA SER A 119 -21.11 -7.61 -5.29
C SER A 119 -21.65 -8.53 -6.37
N GLY A 120 -20.77 -9.08 -7.19
CA GLY A 120 -21.11 -9.90 -8.37
C GLY A 120 -21.24 -9.10 -9.68
N VAL A 121 -21.04 -7.78 -9.63
CA VAL A 121 -21.00 -6.88 -10.80
C VAL A 121 -19.65 -6.16 -10.87
N ASP A 122 -19.27 -5.47 -9.79
CA ASP A 122 -18.04 -4.64 -9.75
C ASP A 122 -16.90 -5.31 -9.00
N TYR A 123 -17.25 -6.10 -7.98
CA TYR A 123 -16.29 -6.88 -7.22
C TYR A 123 -16.86 -8.25 -6.85
N LEU A 124 -15.98 -9.20 -6.58
CA LEU A 124 -16.37 -10.52 -6.08
C LEU A 124 -15.38 -11.06 -5.05
N ASN A 125 -15.88 -11.40 -3.87
CA ASN A 125 -15.08 -12.06 -2.85
C ASN A 125 -15.29 -13.59 -2.93
N PHE A 126 -14.29 -14.34 -3.38
CA PHE A 126 -14.32 -15.80 -3.33
C PHE A 126 -14.31 -16.33 -1.89
N GLY A 127 -13.88 -15.52 -0.92
CA GLY A 127 -13.79 -15.88 0.48
C GLY A 127 -12.62 -16.80 0.79
N TYR A 128 -12.68 -17.43 1.98
CA TYR A 128 -11.65 -18.34 2.45
C TYR A 128 -11.64 -19.65 1.67
N ARG A 129 -10.43 -20.07 1.26
CA ARG A 129 -10.18 -21.38 0.69
C ARG A 129 -9.12 -22.12 1.52
N PRO A 130 -9.35 -23.38 1.91
CA PRO A 130 -8.36 -24.14 2.66
C PRO A 130 -6.99 -24.12 1.97
N PHE A 131 -5.93 -23.82 2.72
CA PHE A 131 -4.56 -23.75 2.18
C PHE A 131 -4.13 -25.02 1.44
N ALA A 132 -4.61 -26.20 1.86
CA ALA A 132 -4.37 -27.47 1.18
C ALA A 132 -4.87 -27.50 -0.29
N LEU A 133 -5.81 -26.62 -0.65
CA LEU A 133 -6.35 -26.47 -2.00
C LEU A 133 -5.70 -25.31 -2.77
N GLN A 134 -4.72 -24.60 -2.20
CA GLN A 134 -4.11 -23.44 -2.84
C GLN A 134 -3.53 -23.79 -4.23
N LEU A 135 -2.71 -24.83 -4.33
CA LEU A 135 -2.11 -25.23 -5.60
C LEU A 135 -3.15 -25.64 -6.67
N PRO A 136 -4.10 -26.56 -6.39
CA PRO A 136 -5.11 -26.92 -7.39
C PRO A 136 -6.02 -25.74 -7.76
N ILE A 137 -6.32 -24.80 -6.85
CA ILE A 137 -7.05 -23.57 -7.17
C ILE A 137 -6.24 -22.70 -8.12
N ILE A 138 -4.97 -22.41 -7.81
CA ILE A 138 -4.10 -21.57 -8.65
C ILE A 138 -3.96 -22.16 -10.06
N LEU A 139 -3.79 -23.49 -10.17
CA LEU A 139 -3.71 -24.16 -11.47
C LEU A 139 -5.05 -24.19 -12.19
N GLY A 140 -6.16 -24.43 -11.47
CA GLY A 140 -7.50 -24.47 -12.03
C GLY A 140 -7.95 -23.11 -12.59
N MET A 141 -7.68 -22.03 -11.87
CA MET A 141 -7.99 -20.66 -12.30
C MET A 141 -7.31 -20.25 -13.61
N GLY A 142 -6.19 -20.90 -13.96
CA GLY A 142 -5.55 -20.67 -15.25
C GLY A 142 -6.26 -21.33 -16.43
N GLU A 143 -7.11 -22.33 -16.18
CA GLU A 143 -7.93 -22.99 -17.20
C GLU A 143 -9.35 -22.41 -17.23
N ASP A 144 -9.97 -22.30 -16.04
CA ASP A 144 -11.33 -21.79 -15.83
C ASP A 144 -11.56 -21.47 -14.33
N ILE A 145 -11.82 -20.21 -14.00
CA ILE A 145 -12.01 -19.73 -12.63
C ILE A 145 -13.27 -20.31 -12.00
N SER A 146 -14.39 -20.37 -12.74
CA SER A 146 -15.68 -20.86 -12.24
C SER A 146 -15.64 -22.35 -11.88
N ASN A 147 -14.81 -23.13 -12.57
CA ASN A 147 -14.56 -24.53 -12.21
C ASN A 147 -13.62 -24.68 -11.01
N ALA A 148 -12.67 -23.78 -10.83
CA ALA A 148 -11.74 -23.82 -9.71
C ALA A 148 -12.37 -23.35 -8.39
N LEU A 149 -13.35 -22.45 -8.48
CA LEU A 149 -14.02 -21.79 -7.36
C LEU A 149 -15.53 -21.74 -7.62
N GLU A 150 -16.29 -22.70 -7.09
CA GLU A 150 -17.71 -22.82 -7.43
C GLU A 150 -18.59 -21.71 -6.83
N THR A 151 -18.25 -21.27 -5.61
CA THR A 151 -19.04 -20.31 -4.84
C THR A 151 -18.23 -19.10 -4.41
N ASP A 152 -18.90 -18.04 -3.97
CA ASP A 152 -18.29 -16.88 -3.33
C ASP A 152 -18.26 -17.02 -1.80
N SER A 153 -17.90 -15.94 -1.10
CA SER A 153 -17.90 -15.88 0.38
C SER A 153 -19.29 -16.00 1.01
N GLU A 154 -20.35 -15.70 0.26
CA GLU A 154 -21.75 -15.74 0.70
C GLU A 154 -22.44 -17.07 0.33
N GLY A 155 -21.73 -17.97 -0.36
CA GLY A 155 -22.26 -19.25 -0.83
C GLY A 155 -23.06 -19.17 -2.13
N ARG A 156 -23.05 -18.02 -2.82
CA ARG A 156 -23.66 -17.83 -4.14
C ARG A 156 -22.79 -18.49 -5.20
N LYS A 157 -23.41 -19.16 -6.18
CA LYS A 157 -22.68 -19.72 -7.33
C LYS A 157 -22.13 -18.60 -8.21
N ILE A 158 -20.85 -18.66 -8.55
CA ILE A 158 -20.21 -17.57 -9.31
C ILE A 158 -20.43 -17.67 -10.82
N GLU A 159 -20.64 -18.89 -11.34
CA GLU A 159 -20.73 -19.19 -12.78
C GLU A 159 -21.74 -18.31 -13.55
N ASN A 160 -22.80 -17.84 -12.88
CA ASN A 160 -23.88 -17.04 -13.49
C ASN A 160 -23.88 -15.57 -13.03
N MET A 161 -22.80 -15.10 -12.39
CA MET A 161 -22.68 -13.71 -11.98
C MET A 161 -22.22 -12.85 -13.15
N GLU A 162 -22.74 -11.62 -13.24
CA GLU A 162 -22.43 -10.66 -14.30
C GLU A 162 -20.93 -10.40 -14.43
N ILE A 163 -20.22 -10.25 -13.31
CA ILE A 163 -18.76 -10.05 -13.29
C ILE A 163 -17.95 -11.20 -13.91
N MET A 164 -18.54 -12.39 -14.08
CA MET A 164 -17.88 -13.57 -14.64
C MET A 164 -18.09 -13.71 -16.15
N GLU A 165 -18.99 -12.94 -16.79
CA GLU A 165 -19.34 -13.10 -18.21
C GLU A 165 -18.12 -12.98 -19.14
N ASN A 166 -17.20 -12.05 -18.82
CA ASN A 166 -16.01 -11.75 -19.60
C ASN A 166 -14.69 -12.11 -18.89
N ILE A 167 -14.76 -12.81 -17.74
CA ILE A 167 -13.60 -13.16 -16.92
C ILE A 167 -13.52 -14.67 -16.75
N ARG A 168 -12.73 -15.33 -17.60
CA ARG A 168 -12.64 -16.80 -17.63
C ARG A 168 -11.43 -17.34 -16.88
N ASN A 169 -10.24 -16.77 -17.09
CA ASN A 169 -8.98 -17.26 -16.55
C ASN A 169 -7.95 -16.12 -16.38
N TYR A 170 -6.65 -16.42 -16.25
CA TYR A 170 -5.59 -15.41 -16.09
C TYR A 170 -5.32 -14.52 -17.33
N ASP A 171 -5.84 -14.86 -18.51
CA ASP A 171 -5.79 -13.96 -19.67
C ASP A 171 -6.69 -12.73 -19.44
N ASP A 172 -7.80 -12.92 -18.71
CA ASP A 172 -8.78 -11.88 -18.36
C ASP A 172 -8.47 -11.30 -16.98
N MET A 173 -8.28 -12.16 -15.97
CA MET A 173 -7.80 -11.81 -14.64
C MET A 173 -6.28 -11.59 -14.66
N ASN A 174 -5.85 -10.57 -15.42
CA ASN A 174 -4.49 -10.44 -15.90
C ASN A 174 -3.52 -9.78 -14.91
N LEU A 175 -3.92 -9.59 -13.66
CA LEU A 175 -3.04 -9.16 -12.58
C LEU A 175 -3.44 -9.86 -11.27
N VAL A 176 -2.50 -10.57 -10.66
CA VAL A 176 -2.62 -11.08 -9.30
C VAL A 176 -1.71 -10.29 -8.37
N ILE A 177 -2.26 -9.79 -7.27
CA ILE A 177 -1.54 -9.07 -6.23
C ILE A 177 -1.66 -9.88 -4.93
N ASP A 178 -0.54 -10.37 -4.43
CA ASP A 178 -0.51 -11.08 -3.15
C ASP A 178 -0.08 -10.14 -2.02
N PHE A 179 -0.89 -10.08 -0.96
CA PHE A 179 -0.63 -9.28 0.23
C PHE A 179 -0.18 -10.16 1.38
N SER A 180 1.11 -10.10 1.74
CA SER A 180 1.62 -10.98 2.80
C SER A 180 2.83 -10.46 3.56
N GLY A 181 2.97 -11.00 4.78
CA GLY A 181 4.20 -10.94 5.57
C GLY A 181 5.08 -12.17 5.41
N SER A 182 4.95 -12.93 4.31
CA SER A 182 5.62 -14.22 4.10
C SER A 182 6.01 -14.47 2.64
N ALA A 183 6.45 -15.68 2.31
CA ALA A 183 6.85 -16.08 0.95
C ALA A 183 5.68 -16.56 0.06
N SER A 184 4.42 -16.32 0.44
CA SER A 184 3.22 -16.79 -0.29
C SER A 184 3.17 -16.38 -1.77
N ILE A 185 3.73 -15.21 -2.11
CA ILE A 185 3.86 -14.69 -3.47
C ILE A 185 4.61 -15.66 -4.41
N GLN A 186 5.54 -16.47 -3.89
CA GLN A 186 6.33 -17.39 -4.71
C GLN A 186 5.44 -18.44 -5.39
N THR A 187 4.35 -18.88 -4.74
CA THR A 187 3.41 -19.83 -5.32
C THR A 187 2.77 -19.26 -6.59
N TRP A 188 2.36 -17.99 -6.58
CA TRP A 188 1.81 -17.31 -7.76
C TRP A 188 2.84 -17.17 -8.89
N ILE A 189 4.08 -16.84 -8.55
CA ILE A 189 5.18 -16.74 -9.54
C ILE A 189 5.46 -18.10 -10.20
N ILE A 190 5.55 -19.17 -9.39
CA ILE A 190 5.95 -20.50 -9.85
C ILE A 190 4.84 -21.16 -10.67
N TYR A 191 3.57 -20.97 -10.31
CA TYR A 191 2.47 -21.71 -10.92
C TYR A 191 1.60 -20.85 -11.84
N ALA A 192 1.12 -19.68 -11.40
CA ALA A 192 0.26 -18.84 -12.24
C ALA A 192 1.06 -18.18 -13.38
N ARG A 193 2.16 -17.48 -13.04
CA ARG A 193 2.97 -16.79 -14.05
C ARG A 193 3.72 -17.78 -14.95
N ALA A 194 4.43 -18.74 -14.39
CA ALA A 194 5.30 -19.61 -15.19
C ALA A 194 4.51 -20.51 -16.16
N LYS A 195 3.31 -20.95 -15.79
CA LYS A 195 2.47 -21.79 -16.64
C LYS A 195 1.55 -20.99 -17.57
N PHE A 196 0.94 -19.92 -17.08
CA PHE A 196 -0.14 -19.21 -17.79
C PHE A 196 0.20 -17.76 -18.17
N GLY A 197 1.37 -17.24 -17.80
CA GLY A 197 1.76 -15.87 -18.14
C GLY A 197 1.04 -14.77 -17.36
N ALA A 198 0.33 -15.10 -16.27
CA ALA A 198 -0.32 -14.12 -15.40
C ALA A 198 0.67 -13.07 -14.89
N ASN A 199 0.29 -11.79 -14.90
CA ASN A 199 1.13 -10.75 -14.26
C ASN A 199 0.98 -10.83 -12.75
N ILE A 200 2.10 -10.78 -12.04
CA ILE A 200 2.13 -10.92 -10.59
C ILE A 200 2.74 -9.65 -9.99
N ALA A 201 2.09 -9.08 -8.99
CA ALA A 201 2.62 -8.00 -8.16
C ALA A 201 2.55 -8.41 -6.68
N ALA A 202 3.31 -7.71 -5.84
CA ALA A 202 3.43 -8.05 -4.42
C ALA A 202 3.12 -6.84 -3.54
N GLY A 203 2.21 -7.00 -2.58
CA GLY A 203 2.07 -6.11 -1.43
C GLY A 203 2.67 -6.77 -0.20
N ILE A 204 3.81 -6.28 0.27
CA ILE A 204 4.59 -7.01 1.29
C ILE A 204 4.98 -6.11 2.45
N THR A 205 5.13 -6.71 3.63
CA THR A 205 5.70 -5.99 4.78
C THR A 205 7.15 -5.58 4.50
N ALA A 206 7.63 -4.54 5.18
CA ALA A 206 8.98 -4.02 4.99
C ALA A 206 10.08 -5.08 5.18
N VAL A 207 9.86 -6.05 6.07
CA VAL A 207 10.83 -7.13 6.35
C VAL A 207 10.95 -8.15 5.21
N MET A 208 9.91 -8.31 4.39
CA MET A 208 9.90 -9.25 3.26
C MET A 208 10.46 -8.65 1.96
N VAL A 209 10.82 -7.36 1.97
CA VAL A 209 11.26 -6.62 0.78
C VAL A 209 12.52 -7.23 0.17
N ALA A 210 13.51 -7.58 1.00
CA ALA A 210 14.78 -8.15 0.54
C ALA A 210 14.56 -9.48 -0.21
N ASP A 211 13.66 -10.32 0.31
CA ASP A 211 13.38 -11.66 -0.23
C ASP A 211 12.68 -11.58 -1.60
N ASN A 212 11.99 -10.48 -1.90
CA ASN A 212 11.21 -10.32 -3.13
C ASN A 212 11.91 -9.49 -4.22
N TYR A 213 12.98 -8.79 -3.88
CA TYR A 213 13.77 -8.02 -4.85
C TYR A 213 14.28 -8.82 -6.05
N PRO A 214 14.79 -10.07 -5.88
CA PRO A 214 15.26 -10.85 -7.02
C PRO A 214 14.17 -11.06 -8.09
N TYR A 215 12.93 -11.34 -7.67
CA TYR A 215 11.80 -11.55 -8.59
C TYR A 215 11.36 -10.25 -9.27
N LEU A 216 11.48 -9.11 -8.59
CA LEU A 216 11.24 -7.80 -9.20
C LEU A 216 12.31 -7.47 -10.25
N GLN A 217 13.58 -7.73 -9.96
CA GLN A 217 14.69 -7.46 -10.87
C GLN A 217 14.67 -8.31 -12.14
N THR A 218 14.21 -9.56 -12.05
CA THR A 218 14.07 -10.46 -13.20
C THR A 218 12.79 -10.22 -14.01
N GLY A 219 11.92 -9.29 -13.59
CA GLY A 219 10.61 -9.05 -14.22
C GLY A 219 9.60 -10.16 -13.96
N GLN A 220 9.84 -11.02 -12.97
CA GLN A 220 8.86 -12.00 -12.51
C GLN A 220 7.74 -11.34 -11.69
N LEU A 221 8.05 -10.24 -11.01
CA LEU A 221 7.06 -9.31 -10.46
C LEU A 221 6.98 -8.06 -11.35
N VAL A 222 5.77 -7.65 -11.73
CA VAL A 222 5.56 -6.40 -12.49
C VAL A 222 5.70 -5.15 -11.62
N GLY A 223 5.53 -5.31 -10.30
CA GLY A 223 5.69 -4.24 -9.34
C GLY A 223 5.58 -4.73 -7.90
N MET A 224 5.86 -3.85 -6.95
CA MET A 224 5.91 -4.17 -5.52
C MET A 224 5.56 -2.97 -4.63
N LEU A 225 4.63 -3.15 -3.71
CA LEU A 225 4.35 -2.23 -2.59
C LEU A 225 5.14 -2.69 -1.36
N ARG A 226 5.94 -1.78 -0.80
CA ARG A 226 6.94 -2.10 0.24
C ARG A 226 6.57 -1.48 1.57
N GLY A 227 5.95 -2.29 2.42
CA GLY A 227 5.45 -1.90 3.72
C GLY A 227 4.54 -0.68 3.68
N LEU A 228 4.42 -0.02 4.82
CA LEU A 228 3.60 1.19 4.94
C LEU A 228 3.97 2.30 3.93
N LYS A 229 5.25 2.37 3.54
CA LYS A 229 5.73 3.32 2.52
C LYS A 229 5.05 3.10 1.17
N GLY A 230 5.00 1.85 0.70
CA GLY A 230 4.34 1.51 -0.57
C GLY A 230 2.85 1.82 -0.57
N ALA A 231 2.17 1.56 0.56
CA ALA A 231 0.76 1.89 0.71
C ALA A 231 0.49 3.39 0.56
N ALA A 232 1.30 4.22 1.20
CA ALA A 232 1.14 5.67 1.14
C ALA A 232 1.58 6.29 -0.19
N GLU A 233 2.56 5.70 -0.88
CA GLU A 233 2.85 6.04 -2.28
C GLU A 233 1.66 5.72 -3.19
N TYR A 234 0.97 4.60 -2.96
CA TYR A 234 -0.21 4.22 -3.73
C TYR A 234 -1.43 5.10 -3.43
N GLU A 235 -1.71 5.41 -2.16
CA GLU A 235 -2.74 6.40 -1.76
C GLU A 235 -2.52 7.73 -2.50
N LYS A 236 -1.26 8.21 -2.58
CA LYS A 236 -0.94 9.44 -3.32
C LYS A 236 -1.32 9.34 -4.80
N LEU A 237 -1.09 8.19 -5.45
CA LEU A 237 -1.45 8.01 -6.86
C LEU A 237 -2.96 8.02 -7.06
N VAL A 238 -3.71 7.35 -6.18
CA VAL A 238 -5.17 7.31 -6.23
C VAL A 238 -5.75 8.72 -6.07
N ASP A 239 -5.28 9.48 -5.07
CA ASP A 239 -5.72 10.86 -4.84
C ASP A 239 -5.49 11.79 -6.04
N ILE A 240 -4.35 11.67 -6.72
CA ILE A 240 -3.95 12.59 -7.79
C ILE A 240 -4.56 12.21 -9.14
N PHE A 241 -4.68 10.92 -9.41
CA PHE A 241 -4.97 10.42 -10.75
C PHE A 241 -6.31 9.70 -10.83
N ALA A 242 -6.66 8.87 -9.85
CA ALA A 242 -7.92 8.15 -9.90
C ALA A 242 -9.10 9.03 -9.44
N ALA A 243 -8.98 9.63 -8.26
CA ALA A 243 -10.07 10.36 -7.59
C ALA A 243 -10.11 11.86 -7.93
N TYR A 244 -9.06 12.39 -8.55
CA TYR A 244 -9.04 13.80 -8.92
C TYR A 244 -9.83 14.05 -10.20
N GLU A 245 -10.92 14.78 -10.07
CA GLU A 245 -11.77 15.17 -11.18
C GLU A 245 -11.83 16.70 -11.32
N ASP A 246 -11.84 17.19 -12.55
CA ASP A 246 -12.11 18.58 -12.90
C ASP A 246 -12.83 18.67 -14.26
N GLU A 247 -13.03 19.89 -14.77
CA GLU A 247 -13.70 20.11 -16.06
C GLU A 247 -12.98 19.41 -17.23
N ASP A 248 -11.65 19.27 -17.18
CA ASP A 248 -10.86 18.62 -18.23
C ASP A 248 -10.80 17.09 -18.05
N TYR A 249 -10.92 16.61 -16.81
CA TYR A 249 -10.78 15.22 -16.42
C TYR A 249 -11.93 14.77 -15.52
N PRO A 250 -13.16 14.60 -16.06
CA PRO A 250 -14.34 14.31 -15.25
C PRO A 250 -14.35 12.93 -14.59
N ASN A 251 -13.47 12.01 -15.01
CA ASN A 251 -13.41 10.62 -14.52
C ASN A 251 -11.99 10.24 -14.03
N GLY A 252 -11.24 11.19 -13.50
CA GLY A 252 -9.84 10.99 -13.11
C GLY A 252 -8.83 11.41 -14.18
N ARG A 253 -7.65 11.82 -13.70
CA ARG A 253 -6.52 12.27 -14.53
C ARG A 253 -5.66 11.11 -15.03
N PRO A 254 -5.17 11.16 -16.28
CA PRO A 254 -4.14 10.26 -16.74
C PRO A 254 -2.86 10.39 -15.90
N TYR A 255 -2.21 9.26 -15.64
CA TYR A 255 -0.92 9.24 -14.95
C TYR A 255 0.14 10.09 -15.67
N SER A 256 0.86 10.95 -14.93
CA SER A 256 2.04 11.69 -15.40
C SER A 256 3.15 11.73 -14.35
N GLN A 257 4.40 11.49 -14.78
CA GLN A 257 5.56 11.58 -13.87
C GLN A 257 5.93 13.02 -13.55
N GLU A 258 5.71 13.94 -14.49
CA GLU A 258 5.95 15.37 -14.34
C GLU A 258 5.06 15.92 -13.22
N ILE A 259 3.77 15.60 -13.27
CA ILE A 259 2.78 15.96 -12.25
C ILE A 259 3.23 15.47 -10.86
N LEU A 260 3.77 14.25 -10.74
CA LEU A 260 4.22 13.72 -9.45
C LEU A 260 5.44 14.42 -8.84
N LYS A 261 6.28 15.06 -9.66
CA LYS A 261 7.44 15.82 -9.19
C LYS A 261 7.02 17.14 -8.55
N GLU A 262 5.95 17.73 -9.05
CA GLU A 262 5.45 19.04 -8.65
C GLU A 262 4.36 18.92 -7.57
N ILE A 263 3.54 17.87 -7.59
CA ILE A 263 2.47 17.69 -6.61
C ILE A 263 2.99 17.11 -5.27
N ASN A 264 2.70 17.85 -4.20
CA ASN A 264 2.83 17.39 -2.82
C ASN A 264 1.44 17.23 -2.21
N VAL A 265 1.03 16.00 -1.93
CA VAL A 265 -0.28 15.77 -1.28
C VAL A 265 -0.08 15.78 0.23
N PRO A 266 -0.57 16.81 0.95
CA PRO A 266 -0.39 16.92 2.38
C PRO A 266 -1.13 15.80 3.10
N ILE A 267 -0.52 15.22 4.12
CA ILE A 267 -1.10 14.19 5.00
C ILE A 267 -2.32 14.74 5.76
N THR A 268 -2.43 16.06 5.91
CA THR A 268 -3.49 16.73 6.70
C THR A 268 -4.41 17.63 5.91
N ALA A 269 -4.14 17.90 4.62
CA ALA A 269 -4.97 18.81 3.84
C ALA A 269 -5.89 18.03 2.92
N ASP A 270 -7.11 18.53 2.78
CA ASP A 270 -8.13 17.96 1.89
C ASP A 270 -8.08 18.61 0.50
N LYS A 271 -6.98 19.30 0.19
CA LYS A 271 -6.72 19.95 -1.11
C LYS A 271 -5.35 19.54 -1.62
N ILE A 272 -5.27 19.33 -2.93
CA ILE A 272 -4.00 19.06 -3.60
C ILE A 272 -3.20 20.36 -3.69
N ILE A 273 -1.92 20.30 -3.31
CA ILE A 273 -0.98 21.41 -3.41
C ILE A 273 0.13 20.99 -4.38
N TYR A 274 0.43 21.84 -5.35
CA TYR A 274 1.56 21.66 -6.23
C TYR A 274 2.55 22.79 -6.06
N GLU A 275 3.82 22.44 -6.17
CA GLU A 275 4.95 23.33 -6.13
C GLU A 275 5.41 23.60 -7.56
N VAL A 276 5.16 24.83 -8.04
CA VAL A 276 5.65 25.30 -9.34
C VAL A 276 7.01 25.93 -9.12
N THR A 277 8.03 25.45 -9.85
CA THR A 277 9.32 26.13 -9.89
C THR A 277 9.29 27.16 -11.01
N ASN A 278 9.32 28.43 -10.65
CA ASN A 278 9.36 29.54 -11.59
C ASN A 278 10.73 29.60 -12.31
N GLU A 279 10.79 30.32 -13.43
CA GLU A 279 12.02 30.49 -14.23
C GLU A 279 13.20 31.09 -13.42
N ASP A 280 12.90 31.82 -12.35
CA ASP A 280 13.89 32.41 -11.43
C ASP A 280 14.36 31.45 -10.33
N GLY A 281 13.86 30.21 -10.31
CA GLY A 281 14.16 29.20 -9.32
C GLY A 281 13.38 29.32 -8.00
N SER A 282 12.46 30.28 -7.89
CA SER A 282 11.51 30.34 -6.77
C SER A 282 10.47 29.22 -6.86
N VAL A 283 9.97 28.76 -5.71
CA VAL A 283 8.97 27.67 -5.64
C VAL A 283 7.68 28.21 -5.03
N ASP A 284 6.63 28.29 -5.85
CA ASP A 284 5.30 28.71 -5.43
C ASP A 284 4.42 27.51 -5.11
N LYS A 285 3.68 27.59 -3.99
CA LYS A 285 2.68 26.58 -3.62
C LYS A 285 1.32 27.00 -4.11
N ILE A 286 0.80 26.26 -5.10
CA ILE A 286 -0.52 26.50 -5.67
C ILE A 286 -1.45 25.39 -5.19
N SER A 287 -2.56 25.78 -4.57
CA SER A 287 -3.65 24.84 -4.29
C SER A 287 -4.50 24.72 -5.55
N THR A 288 -4.83 23.50 -5.96
CA THR A 288 -5.74 23.30 -7.09
C THR A 288 -7.17 23.78 -6.81
N ASN A 289 -7.49 24.17 -5.56
CA ASN A 289 -8.85 24.40 -5.05
C ASN A 289 -9.82 23.21 -5.19
N ALA A 290 -9.43 22.15 -5.89
CA ALA A 290 -10.12 20.89 -5.95
C ALA A 290 -10.01 20.17 -4.60
N GLU A 291 -11.17 19.84 -4.05
CA GLU A 291 -11.30 19.01 -2.86
C GLU A 291 -10.94 17.57 -3.23
N MET A 292 -10.09 16.93 -2.42
CA MET A 292 -9.85 15.51 -2.56
C MET A 292 -11.11 14.78 -2.07
N LYS A 293 -11.84 14.15 -2.98
CA LYS A 293 -12.96 13.26 -2.62
C LYS A 293 -12.50 12.02 -1.85
N TYR A 294 -11.20 11.73 -1.86
CA TYR A 294 -10.63 10.54 -1.25
C TYR A 294 -10.24 10.77 0.22
N GLU A 295 -11.10 10.31 1.14
CA GLU A 295 -10.93 10.55 2.58
C GLU A 295 -9.94 9.59 3.29
N TYR A 296 -9.49 8.51 2.64
CA TYR A 296 -8.68 7.48 3.31
C TYR A 296 -7.18 7.73 3.20
N LYS A 297 -6.63 8.35 4.24
CA LYS A 297 -5.22 8.75 4.35
C LYS A 297 -4.43 7.95 5.41
N LYS A 298 -4.88 6.73 5.74
CA LYS A 298 -4.31 5.97 6.87
C LYS A 298 -2.83 5.64 6.66
N ALA A 299 -2.42 5.24 5.45
CA ALA A 299 -1.01 4.90 5.20
C ALA A 299 -0.13 6.14 5.31
N ARG A 300 -0.55 7.25 4.70
CA ARG A 300 0.18 8.52 4.75
C ARG A 300 0.30 9.08 6.17
N ILE A 301 -0.77 9.00 6.98
CA ILE A 301 -0.73 9.34 8.41
C ILE A 301 0.28 8.45 9.14
N GLY A 302 0.23 7.14 8.91
CA GLY A 302 1.17 6.20 9.51
C GLY A 302 2.63 6.45 9.08
N MET A 303 2.89 6.80 7.82
CA MET A 303 4.22 7.14 7.32
C MET A 303 4.78 8.38 8.02
N ASN A 304 3.92 9.34 8.37
CA ASN A 304 4.33 10.51 9.15
C ASN A 304 4.87 10.11 10.52
N ALA A 305 4.08 9.33 11.26
CA ALA A 305 4.45 8.83 12.57
C ALA A 305 5.75 8.02 12.50
N GLN A 306 5.89 7.16 11.49
CA GLN A 306 7.11 6.39 11.25
C GLN A 306 8.32 7.30 11.00
N SER A 307 8.18 8.32 10.14
CA SER A 307 9.29 9.22 9.77
C SER A 307 9.79 10.01 10.97
N VAL A 308 8.89 10.58 11.77
CA VAL A 308 9.31 11.32 12.98
C VAL A 308 9.91 10.36 14.01
N ALA A 309 9.38 9.15 14.19
CA ALA A 309 9.97 8.15 15.07
C ALA A 309 11.41 7.80 14.66
N HIS A 310 11.70 7.63 13.37
CA HIS A 310 13.06 7.37 12.87
C HIS A 310 13.99 8.56 13.15
N VAL A 311 13.53 9.80 12.93
CA VAL A 311 14.32 11.01 13.25
C VAL A 311 14.64 11.05 14.76
N MET A 312 13.66 10.77 15.61
CA MET A 312 13.87 10.71 17.07
C MET A 312 14.88 9.64 17.47
N ILE A 313 14.81 8.43 16.89
CA ILE A 313 15.79 7.36 17.11
C ILE A 313 17.19 7.82 16.72
N ILE A 314 17.36 8.45 15.56
CA ILE A 314 18.65 8.99 15.10
C ILE A 314 19.18 10.02 16.09
N VAL A 315 18.33 10.96 16.54
CA VAL A 315 18.71 11.96 17.55
C VAL A 315 19.16 11.27 18.85
N PHE A 316 18.46 10.24 19.31
CA PHE A 316 18.85 9.48 20.50
C PHE A 316 20.18 8.74 20.33
N ILE A 317 20.43 8.14 19.17
CA ILE A 317 21.71 7.50 18.85
C ILE A 317 22.84 8.54 18.87
N ILE A 318 22.63 9.72 18.27
CA ILE A 318 23.61 10.81 18.26
C ILE A 318 23.91 11.29 19.68
N VAL A 319 22.88 11.60 20.47
CA VAL A 319 23.02 12.06 21.86
C VAL A 319 23.73 10.98 22.71
N GLY A 320 23.34 9.72 22.55
CA GLY A 320 23.98 8.58 23.22
C GLY A 320 25.46 8.45 22.87
N ASN A 321 25.80 8.56 21.59
CA ASN A 321 27.18 8.49 21.11
C ASN A 321 28.03 9.68 21.60
N ILE A 322 27.50 10.91 21.56
CA ILE A 322 28.16 12.09 22.12
C ILE A 322 28.46 11.88 23.61
N GLY A 323 27.46 11.40 24.38
CA GLY A 323 27.63 11.06 25.79
C GLY A 323 28.74 10.00 26.02
N TYR A 324 28.77 8.95 25.20
CA TYR A 324 29.80 7.91 25.26
C TYR A 324 31.22 8.46 25.00
N PHE A 325 31.41 9.27 23.96
CA PHE A 325 32.73 9.82 23.61
C PHE A 325 33.24 10.84 24.64
N LEU A 326 32.35 11.67 25.20
CA LEU A 326 32.69 12.58 26.30
C LEU A 326 33.10 11.79 27.56
N THR A 327 32.48 10.64 27.82
CA THR A 327 32.83 9.74 28.95
C THR A 327 34.19 9.08 28.73
N ARG A 328 34.48 8.61 27.51
CA ARG A 328 35.74 7.95 27.16
C ARG A 328 36.95 8.88 27.26
N LYS A 329 36.80 10.16 26.90
CA LYS A 329 37.88 11.16 26.96
C LYS A 329 38.29 11.45 28.42
N ASN A 330 37.32 11.50 29.34
CA ASN A 330 37.60 11.68 30.77
C ASN A 330 38.28 10.46 31.43
N LYS A 331 38.09 9.25 30.89
CA LYS A 331 38.74 8.02 31.39
C LYS A 331 40.19 7.83 30.93
N LYS A 332 40.66 8.61 29.94
CA LYS A 332 42.05 8.58 29.44
C LYS A 332 42.94 9.69 30.04
N LEU A 333 42.36 10.62 30.79
CA LEU A 333 43.03 11.81 31.34
C LEU A 333 43.12 11.78 32.89
N GLY A 334 42.73 10.68 33.52
CA GLY A 334 42.97 10.38 34.93
C GLY A 334 43.66 9.04 35.06
#